data_AF-A0AAD9IG52-F1
#
_entry.id   AF-A0AAD9IG52-F1
#
_cell.length_a   1.000
_cell.length_b   1.000
_cell.length_c   1.000
_cell.angle_alpha   90.00
_cell.angle_beta   90.00
_cell.angle_gamma   90.00
#
_symmetry.space_group_name_H-M   'P 1'
#
loop_
_entity.id
_entity.type
_entity.pdbx_description
1 polymer ?
#
loop_
_entity_poly.entity_id
_entity_poly.type
_entity_poly.pdbx_seq_one_letter_code
_entity_poly.pdbx_strand_id
1 'polypeptide(L)'
;MAIFLEVARAIAEFEPVTFAADPDLVEDVQSRVAAAGPTVHPIDVRPIALNDSWTRDNGPMFVVRDGAAGREVAGVDWEFNAWGGLYDDFSLDKLVASRICESQGIPVIKKDMVLEGGSVHLDGEGTLLTTEECLCNPNRNPSMTKEEIEAELRATLGVSKIIWLPRGLAADTDTNGHVDNIACFARPGVVLLSWTDDEADEQHARSVEALRVLEAAQDARGRQLSVIKLPLSKPMHYTAEEVQGLEGVSDDDEMARRAGSRLAGSYVNFYICNGGIVMPGWGDAEADARAKAVLEESFPERKVVQLMTREVLLGGGNVHCITQQQPVGAPAQQLAALYPIIFPVALAVAAVGYSLGRHLLTNPEVFPGKKARAEQYSEEELVARGKGYANSLFRAAQEGHGLKGIFGDVPKN
;
A
#
# COMPACT_ATOMS: atom_id res chain seq x y z
N MET A 1 23.43 4.31 7.83
CA MET A 1 22.82 5.60 8.22
C MET A 1 23.05 6.74 7.22
N ALA A 2 24.29 7.05 6.79
CA ALA A 2 24.55 8.23 5.94
C ALA A 2 23.68 8.30 4.67
N ILE A 3 23.61 7.22 3.90
CA ILE A 3 22.80 7.17 2.68
C ILE A 3 21.28 7.25 2.93
N PHE A 4 20.78 6.67 4.03
CA PHE A 4 19.37 6.78 4.43
C PHE A 4 19.00 8.24 4.71
N LEU A 5 19.90 8.99 5.37
CA LEU A 5 19.70 10.42 5.59
C LEU A 5 19.76 11.21 4.29
N GLU A 6 20.63 10.86 3.33
CA GLU A 6 20.65 11.50 2.01
C GLU A 6 19.34 11.28 1.24
N VAL A 7 18.80 10.06 1.26
CA VAL A 7 17.48 9.75 0.67
C VAL A 7 16.38 10.55 1.35
N ALA A 8 16.32 10.54 2.69
CA ALA A 8 15.34 11.32 3.44
C ALA A 8 15.41 12.81 3.14
N ARG A 9 16.63 13.37 3.02
CA ARG A 9 16.83 14.77 2.64
C ARG A 9 16.39 15.07 1.21
N ALA A 10 16.65 14.17 0.27
CA ALA A 10 16.20 14.34 -1.11
C ALA A 10 14.67 14.33 -1.21
N ILE A 11 13.98 13.49 -0.44
CA ILE A 11 12.52 13.48 -0.34
C ILE A 11 12.01 14.75 0.35
N ALA A 12 12.69 15.20 1.40
CA ALA A 12 12.34 16.39 2.17
C ALA A 12 12.43 17.71 1.37
N GLU A 13 12.96 17.70 0.15
CA GLU A 13 12.85 18.83 -0.78
C GLU A 13 11.45 18.96 -1.42
N PHE A 14 10.62 17.91 -1.33
CA PHE A 14 9.31 17.83 -1.99
C PHE A 14 8.14 17.57 -1.03
N GLU A 15 8.37 16.89 0.09
CA GLU A 15 7.33 16.50 1.05
C GLU A 15 7.90 16.19 2.44
N PRO A 16 7.11 16.30 3.53
CA PRO A 16 7.59 15.94 4.87
C PRO A 16 7.96 14.46 4.97
N VAL A 17 8.98 14.16 5.76
CA VAL A 17 9.48 12.79 5.97
C VAL A 17 9.35 12.41 7.43
N THR A 18 8.74 11.25 7.69
CA THR A 18 8.87 10.56 8.98
C THR A 18 10.03 9.59 8.88
N PHE A 19 11.06 9.79 9.69
CA PHE A 19 12.21 8.90 9.77
C PHE A 19 12.03 7.95 10.95
N ALA A 20 11.64 6.70 10.68
CA ALA A 20 11.57 5.66 11.68
C ALA A 20 13.00 5.28 12.12
N ALA A 21 13.27 5.34 13.41
CA ALA A 21 14.53 4.92 14.00
C ALA A 21 14.28 4.01 15.19
N ASP A 22 15.20 3.07 15.42
CA ASP A 22 15.22 2.29 16.65
C ASP A 22 15.17 3.24 17.85
N PRO A 23 14.35 2.97 18.89
CA PRO A 23 14.23 3.82 20.07
C PRO A 23 15.58 4.22 20.71
N ASP A 24 16.58 3.33 20.68
CA ASP A 24 17.89 3.58 21.27
C ASP A 24 18.77 4.49 20.39
N LEU A 25 18.41 4.66 19.11
CA LEU A 25 19.15 5.47 18.13
C LEU A 25 18.53 6.83 17.84
N VAL A 26 17.32 7.13 18.35
CA VAL A 26 16.59 8.36 18.02
C VAL A 26 17.41 9.63 18.26
N GLU A 27 18.12 9.75 19.39
CA GLU A 27 18.90 10.94 19.71
C GLU A 27 20.10 11.14 18.75
N ASP A 28 20.79 10.06 18.37
CA ASP A 28 21.87 10.10 17.39
C ASP A 28 21.33 10.50 16.00
N VAL A 29 20.21 9.91 15.58
CA VAL A 29 19.58 10.23 14.29
C VAL A 29 19.12 11.68 14.25
N GLN A 30 18.46 12.17 15.31
CA GLN A 30 18.06 13.58 15.42
C GLN A 30 19.27 14.53 15.36
N SER A 31 20.36 14.17 16.03
CA SER A 31 21.61 14.95 15.99
C SER A 31 22.20 15.01 14.59
N ARG A 32 22.20 13.91 13.83
CA ARG A 32 22.66 13.86 12.44
C ARG A 32 21.77 14.64 11.49
N VAL A 33 20.45 14.55 11.65
CA VAL A 33 19.47 15.34 10.89
C VAL A 33 19.71 16.84 11.12
N ALA A 34 19.87 17.26 12.38
CA ALA A 34 20.15 18.64 12.72
C ALA A 34 21.50 19.13 12.15
N ALA A 35 22.56 18.30 12.25
CA ALA A 35 23.88 18.62 11.72
C ALA A 35 23.91 18.74 10.19
N ALA A 36 23.05 18.00 9.48
CA ALA A 36 22.92 18.08 8.02
C ALA A 36 22.23 19.38 7.54
N GLY A 37 21.65 20.17 8.46
CA GLY A 37 21.00 21.45 8.16
C GLY A 37 19.56 21.31 7.66
N PRO A 38 18.85 22.43 7.49
CA PRO A 38 17.43 22.42 7.12
C PRO A 38 17.19 21.92 5.68
N THR A 39 15.98 21.45 5.45
CA THR A 39 15.38 21.05 4.16
C THR A 39 14.11 21.86 3.93
N VAL A 40 13.51 21.80 2.73
CA VAL A 40 12.26 22.53 2.42
C VAL A 40 11.10 22.09 3.32
N HIS A 41 10.99 20.78 3.55
CA HIS A 41 10.01 20.14 4.43
C HIS A 41 10.71 19.48 5.62
N PRO A 42 10.03 19.31 6.77
CA PRO A 42 10.64 18.73 7.96
C PRO A 42 10.94 17.23 7.78
N ILE A 43 12.02 16.79 8.43
CA ILE A 43 12.32 15.38 8.70
C ILE A 43 12.04 15.16 10.19
N ASP A 44 10.99 14.41 10.50
CA ASP A 44 10.55 14.11 11.86
C ASP A 44 10.99 12.69 12.26
N VAL A 45 11.91 12.59 13.21
CA VAL A 45 12.47 11.31 13.67
C VAL A 45 11.57 10.70 14.73
N ARG A 46 11.08 9.47 14.51
CA ARG A 46 10.14 8.79 15.40
C ARG A 46 10.70 7.46 15.92
N PRO A 47 10.50 7.14 17.21
CA PRO A 47 10.91 5.86 17.80
C PRO A 47 9.98 4.75 17.31
N ILE A 48 10.43 3.95 16.35
CA ILE A 48 9.71 2.78 15.84
C ILE A 48 10.71 1.62 15.86
N ALA A 49 10.53 0.69 16.79
CA ALA A 49 11.37 -0.50 16.86
C ALA A 49 11.14 -1.38 15.61
N LEU A 50 12.22 -1.90 15.05
CA LEU A 50 12.28 -2.68 13.81
C LEU A 50 13.51 -3.59 13.85
N ASN A 51 13.47 -4.74 13.16
CA ASN A 51 14.65 -5.60 12.98
C ASN A 51 15.46 -5.12 11.77
N ASP A 52 14.79 -4.71 10.69
CA ASP A 52 15.46 -4.21 9.48
C ASP A 52 14.70 -3.07 8.78
N SER A 53 15.41 -2.28 7.97
CA SER A 53 15.02 -0.95 7.48
C SER A 53 14.27 -0.95 6.14
N TRP A 54 13.40 -1.94 5.91
CA TRP A 54 12.66 -2.14 4.65
C TRP A 54 11.19 -1.74 4.78
N THR A 55 10.95 -0.46 5.07
CA THR A 55 9.59 0.07 5.36
C THR A 55 8.61 -0.08 4.19
N ARG A 56 9.08 -0.31 2.96
CA ARG A 56 8.21 -0.70 1.84
C ARG A 56 7.46 -1.99 2.11
N ASP A 57 8.15 -2.95 2.73
CA ASP A 57 7.71 -4.34 2.82
C ASP A 57 7.04 -4.63 4.16
N ASN A 58 7.54 -4.04 5.25
CA ASN A 58 7.00 -4.21 6.60
C ASN A 58 6.16 -3.01 7.11
N GLY A 59 6.08 -1.93 6.31
CA GLY A 59 5.28 -0.75 6.62
C GLY A 59 3.82 -0.86 6.15
N PRO A 60 2.97 0.11 6.52
CA PRO A 60 1.56 0.04 6.21
C PRO A 60 1.32 0.36 4.74
N MET A 61 0.57 -0.50 4.05
CA MET A 61 0.04 -0.16 2.73
C MET A 61 -1.21 0.70 2.91
N PHE A 62 -1.07 2.01 2.74
CA PHE A 62 -2.18 2.92 2.95
C PHE A 62 -3.21 2.80 1.82
N VAL A 63 -4.48 2.63 2.23
CA VAL A 63 -5.65 2.66 1.35
C VAL A 63 -6.48 3.90 1.62
N VAL A 64 -7.14 4.39 0.58
CA VAL A 64 -7.97 5.59 0.67
C VAL A 64 -9.38 5.33 0.18
N ARG A 65 -10.33 6.06 0.75
CA ARG A 65 -11.68 6.16 0.22
C ARG A 65 -12.16 7.60 0.28
N ASP A 66 -13.06 7.97 -0.62
CA ASP A 66 -13.75 9.24 -0.53
C ASP A 66 -14.95 9.08 0.42
N GLY A 67 -14.85 9.70 1.59
CA GLY A 67 -15.92 9.77 2.60
C GLY A 67 -16.74 11.05 2.49
N ALA A 68 -17.80 11.15 3.31
CA ALA A 68 -18.66 12.34 3.33
C ALA A 68 -17.93 13.64 3.74
N ALA A 69 -16.81 13.52 4.47
CA ALA A 69 -15.98 14.62 4.93
C ALA A 69 -14.72 14.85 4.08
N GLY A 70 -14.59 14.16 2.94
CA GLY A 70 -13.40 14.18 2.09
C GLY A 70 -12.66 12.84 2.09
N ARG A 71 -11.41 12.84 1.64
CA ARG A 71 -10.59 11.64 1.54
C ARG A 71 -10.22 11.12 2.93
N GLU A 72 -10.49 9.85 3.17
CA GLU A 72 -10.18 9.11 4.38
C GLU A 72 -9.07 8.09 4.11
N VAL A 73 -8.21 7.85 5.10
CA VAL A 73 -7.01 6.98 5.01
C VAL A 73 -7.06 5.91 6.10
N ALA A 74 -6.71 4.68 5.73
CA ALA A 74 -6.42 3.58 6.64
C ALA A 74 -5.10 2.90 6.23
N GLY A 75 -4.38 2.30 7.17
CA GLY A 75 -3.23 1.47 6.87
C GLY A 75 -3.64 0.00 6.80
N VAL A 76 -3.21 -0.72 5.77
CA VAL A 76 -3.27 -2.18 5.73
C VAL A 76 -1.97 -2.74 6.31
N ASP A 77 -2.13 -3.58 7.32
CA ASP A 77 -1.06 -4.31 8.01
C ASP A 77 -1.13 -5.77 7.55
N TRP A 78 -0.33 -6.08 6.54
CA TRP A 78 -0.16 -7.41 5.99
C TRP A 78 0.78 -8.23 6.89
N GLU A 79 0.62 -9.54 6.92
CA GLU A 79 1.58 -10.39 7.62
C GLU A 79 2.95 -10.27 6.93
N PHE A 80 4.01 -10.14 7.72
CA PHE A 80 5.39 -10.10 7.23
C PHE A 80 6.15 -11.32 7.76
N ASN A 81 6.88 -12.01 6.87
CA ASN A 81 7.64 -13.19 7.24
C ASN A 81 9.12 -13.15 6.84
N ALA A 82 9.69 -11.94 6.69
CA ALA A 82 11.06 -11.74 6.20
C ALA A 82 11.31 -12.44 4.86
N TRP A 83 10.47 -12.14 3.86
CA TRP A 83 10.59 -12.66 2.50
C TRP A 83 10.69 -14.19 2.42
N GLY A 84 9.88 -14.90 3.21
CA GLY A 84 9.88 -16.35 3.26
C GLY A 84 10.86 -16.97 4.28
N GLY A 85 11.22 -16.22 5.31
CA GLY A 85 12.12 -16.66 6.37
C GLY A 85 13.60 -16.44 6.06
N LEU A 86 13.93 -15.43 5.26
CA LEU A 86 15.32 -15.04 4.95
C LEU A 86 16.10 -14.65 6.22
N TYR A 87 15.40 -14.08 7.21
CA TYR A 87 15.96 -13.73 8.50
C TYR A 87 15.25 -14.49 9.61
N ASP A 88 16.02 -14.96 10.61
CA ASP A 88 15.49 -15.74 11.74
C ASP A 88 14.60 -14.91 12.68
N ASP A 89 15.00 -13.65 12.94
CA ASP A 89 14.23 -12.72 13.78
C ASP A 89 13.76 -11.50 12.99
N PHE A 90 12.44 -11.44 12.85
CA PHE A 90 11.67 -10.34 12.23
C PHE A 90 10.47 -9.98 13.11
N SER A 91 10.55 -10.28 14.41
CA SER A 91 9.44 -10.12 15.35
C SER A 91 9.01 -8.67 15.54
N LEU A 92 9.94 -7.71 15.43
CA LEU A 92 9.66 -6.28 15.47
C LEU A 92 9.16 -5.76 14.13
N ASP A 93 9.65 -6.30 13.00
CA ASP A 93 9.21 -5.89 11.66
C ASP A 93 7.72 -6.14 11.44
N LYS A 94 7.18 -7.26 11.95
CA LYS A 94 5.73 -7.55 11.95
C LYS A 94 4.86 -6.46 12.59
N LEU A 95 5.45 -5.59 13.39
CA LEU A 95 4.73 -4.56 14.15
C LEU A 95 4.90 -3.17 13.55
N VAL A 96 5.77 -2.99 12.54
CA VAL A 96 6.12 -1.68 11.98
C VAL A 96 4.89 -0.99 11.38
N ALA A 97 4.11 -1.69 10.56
CA ALA A 97 2.87 -1.16 9.98
C ALA A 97 1.88 -0.65 11.03
N SER A 98 1.55 -1.47 12.02
CA SER A 98 0.69 -1.09 13.15
C SER A 98 1.25 0.10 13.93
N ARG A 99 2.55 0.09 14.28
CA ARG A 99 3.21 1.16 15.05
C ARG A 99 3.20 2.50 14.31
N ILE A 100 3.47 2.49 13.00
CA ILE A 100 3.41 3.69 12.16
C ILE A 100 2.00 4.27 12.18
N CYS A 101 0.97 3.43 11.98
CA CYS A 101 -0.41 3.88 11.97
C CYS A 101 -0.85 4.42 13.34
N GLU A 102 -0.55 3.71 14.43
CA GLU A 102 -0.86 4.12 15.80
C GLU A 102 -0.22 5.46 16.16
N SER A 103 1.05 5.68 15.77
CA SER A 103 1.79 6.93 16.03
C SER A 103 1.15 8.17 15.37
N GLN A 104 0.28 7.95 14.38
CA GLN A 104 -0.41 8.98 13.61
C GLN A 104 -1.93 8.96 13.80
N GLY A 105 -2.46 8.07 14.64
CA GLY A 105 -3.90 7.89 14.84
C GLY A 105 -4.65 7.38 13.60
N ILE A 106 -3.96 6.69 12.69
CA ILE A 106 -4.54 6.09 11.49
C ILE A 106 -5.09 4.69 11.85
N PRO A 107 -6.32 4.35 11.45
CA PRO A 107 -6.87 3.01 11.70
C PRO A 107 -6.14 1.95 10.88
N VAL A 108 -6.00 0.77 11.47
CA VAL A 108 -5.32 -0.38 10.86
C VAL A 108 -6.35 -1.44 10.41
N ILE A 109 -6.14 -1.99 9.22
CA ILE A 109 -6.81 -3.17 8.69
C ILE A 109 -5.78 -4.31 8.69
N LYS A 110 -5.90 -5.26 9.63
CA LYS A 110 -4.99 -6.40 9.74
C LYS A 110 -5.36 -7.51 8.77
N LYS A 111 -4.35 -8.18 8.21
CA LYS A 111 -4.48 -9.28 7.26
C LYS A 111 -3.56 -10.43 7.62
N ASP A 112 -4.07 -11.65 7.46
CA ASP A 112 -3.30 -12.88 7.74
C ASP A 112 -2.46 -13.34 6.53
N MET A 113 -2.78 -12.84 5.32
CA MET A 113 -2.00 -13.14 4.12
C MET A 113 -0.64 -12.45 4.20
N VAL A 114 0.41 -13.21 3.93
CA VAL A 114 1.77 -12.67 3.80
C VAL A 114 1.86 -11.86 2.51
N LEU A 115 2.21 -10.59 2.61
CA LEU A 115 2.42 -9.72 1.47
C LEU A 115 3.34 -8.56 1.82
N GLU A 116 4.39 -8.39 1.04
CA GLU A 116 5.29 -7.25 1.09
C GLU A 116 4.85 -6.15 0.12
N GLY A 117 4.92 -4.87 0.52
CA GLY A 117 4.51 -3.77 -0.33
C GLY A 117 5.29 -3.65 -1.64
N GLY A 118 6.56 -4.06 -1.69
CA GLY A 118 7.39 -4.07 -2.90
C GLY A 118 7.00 -5.16 -3.90
N SER A 119 6.22 -6.16 -3.48
CA SER A 119 5.74 -7.24 -4.35
C SER A 119 4.59 -6.81 -5.28
N VAL A 120 3.97 -5.66 -5.04
CA VAL A 120 2.84 -5.15 -5.84
C VAL A 120 3.03 -3.68 -6.26
N HIS A 121 2.50 -3.30 -7.41
CA HIS A 121 2.44 -1.90 -7.85
C HIS A 121 1.05 -1.57 -8.43
N LEU A 122 0.47 -0.45 -8.03
CA LEU A 122 -0.90 -0.06 -8.41
C LEU A 122 -0.90 1.16 -9.33
N ASP A 123 -1.91 1.27 -10.20
CA ASP A 123 -2.09 2.43 -11.09
C ASP A 123 -3.01 3.52 -10.51
N GLY A 124 -3.70 3.22 -9.41
CA GLY A 124 -4.69 4.11 -8.79
C GLY A 124 -6.08 4.10 -9.46
N GLU A 125 -6.29 3.27 -10.48
CA GLU A 125 -7.55 3.16 -11.23
C GLU A 125 -8.07 1.71 -11.33
N GLY A 126 -7.59 0.84 -10.43
CA GLY A 126 -8.09 -0.52 -10.23
C GLY A 126 -7.21 -1.61 -10.85
N THR A 127 -6.01 -1.29 -11.31
CA THR A 127 -5.04 -2.24 -11.86
C THR A 127 -3.88 -2.44 -10.89
N LEU A 128 -3.54 -3.70 -10.66
CA LEU A 128 -2.37 -4.13 -9.90
C LEU A 128 -1.40 -4.89 -10.81
N LEU A 129 -0.12 -4.61 -10.68
CA LEU A 129 0.99 -5.35 -11.26
C LEU A 129 1.71 -6.12 -10.15
N THR A 130 2.06 -7.37 -10.40
CA THR A 130 2.79 -8.24 -9.47
C THR A 130 3.60 -9.28 -10.25
N THR A 131 4.44 -10.06 -9.59
CA THR A 131 5.10 -11.24 -10.16
C THR A 131 4.50 -12.54 -9.63
N GLU A 132 4.46 -13.59 -10.47
CA GLU A 132 4.12 -14.95 -10.03
C GLU A 132 5.24 -15.55 -9.19
N GLU A 133 6.51 -15.29 -9.55
CA GLU A 133 7.72 -15.76 -8.84
C GLU A 133 7.71 -15.41 -7.34
N CYS A 134 7.14 -14.26 -6.97
CA CYS A 134 7.03 -13.83 -5.57
C CYS A 134 5.72 -14.31 -4.91
N LEU A 135 4.56 -13.79 -5.32
CA LEU A 135 3.32 -14.01 -4.56
C LEU A 135 2.84 -15.46 -4.58
N CYS A 136 3.18 -16.23 -5.62
CA CYS A 136 2.86 -17.66 -5.70
C CYS A 136 4.00 -18.53 -5.16
N ASN A 137 5.07 -17.95 -4.59
CA ASN A 137 6.13 -18.72 -3.97
C ASN A 137 5.57 -19.50 -2.75
N PRO A 138 5.85 -20.81 -2.61
CA PRO A 138 5.41 -21.58 -1.46
C PRO A 138 5.86 -21.04 -0.10
N ASN A 139 6.91 -20.21 -0.05
CA ASN A 139 7.38 -19.60 1.19
C ASN A 139 6.57 -18.36 1.64
N ARG A 140 5.63 -17.86 0.83
CA ARG A 140 4.72 -16.76 1.19
C ARG A 140 3.43 -17.30 1.80
N ASN A 141 2.59 -17.89 0.95
CA ASN A 141 1.24 -18.34 1.31
C ASN A 141 1.00 -19.78 0.85
N PRO A 142 1.67 -20.80 1.45
CA PRO A 142 1.64 -22.18 0.95
C PRO A 142 0.25 -22.84 0.95
N SER A 143 -0.67 -22.29 1.74
CA SER A 143 -2.06 -22.77 1.86
C SER A 143 -3.05 -22.04 0.94
N MET A 144 -2.62 -21.03 0.18
CA MET A 144 -3.50 -20.25 -0.68
C MET A 144 -3.27 -20.59 -2.15
N THR A 145 -4.36 -20.73 -2.91
CA THR A 145 -4.25 -20.75 -4.37
C THR A 145 -4.05 -19.35 -4.92
N LYS A 146 -3.61 -19.26 -6.19
CA LYS A 146 -3.49 -17.99 -6.88
C LYS A 146 -4.81 -17.21 -6.90
N GLU A 147 -5.93 -17.89 -7.09
CA GLU A 147 -7.27 -17.28 -7.09
C GLU A 147 -7.67 -16.71 -5.73
N GLU A 148 -7.26 -17.36 -4.64
CA GLU A 148 -7.49 -16.88 -3.27
C GLU A 148 -6.63 -15.64 -2.97
N ILE A 149 -5.37 -15.64 -3.41
CA ILE A 149 -4.50 -14.46 -3.34
C ILE A 149 -5.13 -13.30 -4.11
N GLU A 150 -5.59 -13.55 -5.34
CA GLU A 150 -6.26 -12.52 -6.12
C GLU A 150 -7.54 -12.01 -5.46
N ALA A 151 -8.33 -12.88 -4.83
CA ALA A 151 -9.56 -12.47 -4.13
C ALA A 151 -9.24 -11.54 -2.95
N GLU A 152 -8.20 -11.85 -2.18
CA GLU A 152 -7.75 -11.05 -1.05
C GLU A 152 -7.21 -9.67 -1.50
N LEU A 153 -6.39 -9.65 -2.56
CA LEU A 153 -5.90 -8.42 -3.17
C LEU A 153 -7.05 -7.52 -3.65
N ARG A 154 -8.05 -8.09 -4.35
CA ARG A 154 -9.23 -7.32 -4.81
C ARG A 154 -10.05 -6.78 -3.65
N ALA A 155 -10.30 -7.60 -2.63
CA ALA A 155 -11.10 -7.21 -1.47
C ALA A 155 -10.46 -6.08 -0.66
N THR A 156 -9.13 -6.07 -0.58
CA THR A 156 -8.39 -5.16 0.30
C THR A 156 -7.90 -3.90 -0.42
N LEU A 157 -7.40 -4.04 -1.64
CA LEU A 157 -6.74 -2.96 -2.38
C LEU A 157 -7.65 -2.25 -3.39
N GLY A 158 -8.91 -2.69 -3.52
CA GLY A 158 -9.89 -2.05 -4.41
C GLY A 158 -9.58 -2.21 -5.90
N VAL A 159 -8.79 -3.23 -6.25
CA VAL A 159 -8.42 -3.53 -7.64
C VAL A 159 -9.42 -4.48 -8.28
N SER A 160 -9.58 -4.40 -9.59
CA SER A 160 -10.43 -5.31 -10.38
C SER A 160 -9.61 -6.10 -11.39
N LYS A 161 -8.48 -5.56 -11.84
CA LYS A 161 -7.53 -6.18 -12.76
C LYS A 161 -6.20 -6.43 -12.07
N ILE A 162 -5.68 -7.65 -12.20
CA ILE A 162 -4.33 -8.01 -11.77
C ILE A 162 -3.56 -8.49 -13.00
N ILE A 163 -2.36 -7.97 -13.19
CA ILE A 163 -1.42 -8.32 -14.24
C ILE A 163 -0.25 -9.04 -13.58
N TRP A 164 -0.07 -10.30 -13.97
CA TRP A 164 0.94 -11.20 -13.42
C TRP A 164 2.12 -11.29 -14.37
N LEU A 165 3.24 -10.65 -14.01
CA LEU A 165 4.51 -10.90 -14.68
C LEU A 165 5.03 -12.28 -14.27
N PRO A 166 5.63 -13.07 -15.17
CA PRO A 166 6.07 -14.42 -14.80
C PRO A 166 7.17 -14.40 -13.74
N ARG A 167 8.08 -13.44 -13.84
CA ARG A 167 9.33 -13.36 -13.07
C ARG A 167 9.70 -11.91 -12.75
N GLY A 168 10.41 -11.73 -11.64
CA GLY A 168 11.04 -10.47 -11.23
C GLY A 168 12.40 -10.25 -11.90
N LEU A 169 13.22 -9.38 -11.30
CA LEU A 169 14.57 -9.09 -11.78
C LEU A 169 15.50 -10.31 -11.57
N ALA A 170 16.46 -10.51 -12.47
CA ALA A 170 17.52 -11.51 -12.32
C ALA A 170 18.33 -11.23 -11.04
N ALA A 171 18.71 -12.31 -10.34
CA ALA A 171 19.41 -12.29 -9.06
C ALA A 171 18.65 -11.63 -7.88
N ASP A 172 17.36 -11.33 -8.02
CA ASP A 172 16.51 -10.91 -6.90
C ASP A 172 16.00 -12.13 -6.12
N THR A 173 16.95 -12.82 -5.48
CA THR A 173 16.68 -14.04 -4.70
C THR A 173 16.10 -13.71 -3.32
N ASP A 174 16.54 -12.60 -2.72
CA ASP A 174 16.14 -12.16 -1.38
C ASP A 174 14.62 -11.99 -1.29
N THR A 175 14.02 -11.37 -2.30
CA THR A 175 12.58 -11.08 -2.30
C THR A 175 11.75 -12.05 -3.15
N ASN A 176 12.40 -13.04 -3.77
CA ASN A 176 11.81 -13.93 -4.77
C ASN A 176 11.19 -13.19 -5.97
N GLY A 177 11.89 -12.15 -6.44
CA GLY A 177 11.52 -11.42 -7.64
C GLY A 177 10.37 -10.44 -7.43
N HIS A 178 10.53 -9.48 -6.52
CA HIS A 178 9.58 -8.39 -6.33
C HIS A 178 9.32 -7.60 -7.63
N VAL A 179 8.10 -7.08 -7.76
CA VAL A 179 7.70 -6.33 -8.95
C VAL A 179 8.41 -4.98 -9.03
N ASP A 180 8.68 -4.34 -7.89
CA ASP A 180 9.32 -3.02 -7.81
C ASP A 180 10.79 -2.97 -8.28
N ASN A 181 11.39 -4.13 -8.55
CA ASN A 181 12.69 -4.26 -9.21
C ASN A 181 12.58 -4.45 -10.72
N ILE A 182 11.45 -4.95 -11.25
CA ILE A 182 11.29 -5.25 -12.67
C ILE A 182 10.41 -4.23 -13.39
N ALA A 183 9.32 -3.75 -12.79
CA ALA A 183 8.39 -2.84 -13.44
C ALA A 183 7.54 -2.02 -12.46
N CYS A 184 7.16 -0.81 -12.88
CA CYS A 184 6.27 0.06 -12.11
C CYS A 184 5.31 0.83 -13.02
N PHE A 185 4.16 1.26 -12.48
CA PHE A 185 3.33 2.22 -13.20
C PHE A 185 3.92 3.62 -13.09
N ALA A 186 4.24 4.25 -14.21
CA ALA A 186 4.57 5.69 -14.22
C ALA A 186 3.32 6.55 -14.07
N ARG A 187 2.21 6.10 -14.65
CA ARG A 187 0.87 6.70 -14.59
C ARG A 187 -0.16 5.69 -15.11
N PRO A 188 -1.48 5.90 -14.94
CA PRO A 188 -2.48 4.99 -15.49
C PRO A 188 -2.25 4.67 -16.97
N GLY A 189 -2.18 3.39 -17.31
CA GLY A 189 -1.92 2.90 -18.67
C GLY A 189 -0.47 2.95 -19.16
N VAL A 190 0.51 3.39 -18.34
CA VAL A 190 1.93 3.48 -18.73
C VAL A 190 2.82 2.81 -17.70
N VAL A 191 3.63 1.85 -18.15
CA VAL A 191 4.52 1.03 -17.31
C VAL A 191 5.97 1.28 -17.70
N LEU A 192 6.84 1.48 -16.71
CA LEU A 192 8.29 1.41 -16.87
C LEU A 192 8.72 -0.04 -16.65
N LEU A 193 9.58 -0.55 -17.51
CA LEU A 193 10.10 -1.92 -17.45
C LEU A 193 11.63 -1.89 -17.48
N SER A 194 12.27 -2.50 -16.48
CA SER A 194 13.72 -2.72 -16.44
C SER A 194 14.15 -3.49 -17.69
N TRP A 195 15.13 -2.95 -18.41
CA TRP A 195 15.50 -3.45 -19.74
C TRP A 195 17.01 -3.46 -19.97
N THR A 196 17.48 -4.51 -20.63
CA THR A 196 18.80 -4.58 -21.25
C THR A 196 18.66 -5.12 -22.66
N ASP A 197 19.44 -4.58 -23.61
CA ASP A 197 19.53 -5.10 -24.98
C ASP A 197 20.58 -6.23 -25.10
N ASP A 198 21.31 -6.53 -24.03
CA ASP A 198 22.31 -7.61 -24.02
C ASP A 198 21.62 -8.97 -23.92
N GLU A 199 21.43 -9.63 -25.08
CA GLU A 199 20.81 -10.96 -25.16
C GLU A 199 21.57 -12.05 -24.39
N ALA A 200 22.84 -11.83 -24.04
CA ALA A 200 23.63 -12.78 -23.24
C ALA A 200 23.38 -12.63 -21.72
N ASP A 201 22.79 -11.51 -21.29
CA ASP A 201 22.41 -11.29 -19.90
C ASP A 201 21.10 -12.04 -19.57
N GLU A 202 21.09 -12.82 -18.48
CA GLU A 202 19.88 -13.52 -17.98
C GLU A 202 18.66 -12.60 -17.89
N GLN A 203 18.89 -11.34 -17.51
CA GLN A 203 17.84 -10.33 -17.38
C GLN A 203 17.12 -10.06 -18.70
N HIS A 204 17.79 -10.17 -19.85
CA HIS A 204 17.15 -9.91 -21.14
C HIS A 204 15.96 -10.84 -21.37
N ALA A 205 16.11 -12.14 -21.09
CA ALA A 205 15.03 -13.10 -21.23
C ALA A 205 13.84 -12.78 -20.31
N ARG A 206 14.11 -12.39 -19.06
CA ARG A 206 13.08 -11.97 -18.08
C ARG A 206 12.35 -10.70 -18.54
N SER A 207 13.08 -9.69 -19.02
CA SER A 207 12.52 -8.46 -19.58
C SER A 207 11.65 -8.72 -20.81
N VAL A 208 12.05 -9.62 -21.71
CA VAL A 208 11.27 -9.98 -22.90
C VAL A 208 9.97 -10.70 -22.52
N GLU A 209 9.98 -11.59 -21.52
CA GLU A 209 8.78 -12.24 -21.01
C GLU A 209 7.81 -11.24 -20.39
N ALA A 210 8.31 -10.35 -19.53
CA ALA A 210 7.51 -9.29 -18.92
C ALA A 210 6.92 -8.37 -19.99
N LEU A 211 7.71 -7.97 -21.00
CA LEU A 211 7.24 -7.13 -22.10
C LEU A 211 6.08 -7.77 -22.86
N ARG A 212 6.17 -9.07 -23.19
CA ARG A 212 5.08 -9.79 -23.88
C ARG A 212 3.77 -9.78 -23.09
N VAL A 213 3.84 -9.95 -21.77
CA VAL A 213 2.66 -9.89 -20.90
C VAL A 213 2.08 -8.49 -20.89
N LEU A 214 2.92 -7.46 -20.70
CA LEU A 214 2.50 -6.07 -20.64
C LEU A 214 1.89 -5.60 -21.97
N GLU A 215 2.48 -5.95 -23.11
CA GLU A 215 1.97 -5.63 -24.46
C GLU A 215 0.68 -6.36 -24.80
N ALA A 216 0.41 -7.52 -24.20
CA ALA A 216 -0.84 -8.26 -24.37
C ALA A 216 -1.94 -7.83 -23.38
N ALA A 217 -1.58 -7.13 -22.31
CA ALA A 217 -2.50 -6.77 -21.23
C ALA A 217 -3.25 -5.46 -21.51
N GLN A 218 -4.48 -5.40 -21.01
CA GLN A 218 -5.21 -4.16 -20.80
C GLN A 218 -5.38 -3.92 -19.31
N ASP A 219 -5.39 -2.66 -18.91
CA ASP A 219 -5.65 -2.26 -17.54
C ASP A 219 -7.15 -2.36 -17.17
N ALA A 220 -7.49 -2.06 -15.91
CA ALA A 220 -8.86 -2.13 -15.40
C ALA A 220 -9.84 -1.19 -16.13
N ARG A 221 -9.33 -0.19 -16.86
CA ARG A 221 -10.12 0.76 -17.65
C ARG A 221 -10.16 0.40 -19.13
N GLY A 222 -9.59 -0.75 -19.52
CA GLY A 222 -9.56 -1.24 -20.89
C GLY A 222 -8.53 -0.55 -21.78
N ARG A 223 -7.57 0.19 -21.21
CA ARG A 223 -6.48 0.80 -22.00
C ARG A 223 -5.42 -0.25 -22.27
N GLN A 224 -4.90 -0.23 -23.50
CA GLN A 224 -3.68 -0.95 -23.83
C GLN A 224 -2.50 -0.30 -23.09
N LEU A 225 -1.66 -1.10 -22.45
CA LEU A 225 -0.49 -0.57 -21.75
C LEU A 225 0.56 -0.05 -22.74
N SER A 226 1.07 1.15 -22.47
CA SER A 226 2.29 1.68 -23.09
C SER A 226 3.49 1.30 -22.21
N VAL A 227 4.45 0.57 -22.76
CA VAL A 227 5.64 0.14 -22.02
C VAL A 227 6.83 1.02 -22.40
N ILE A 228 7.44 1.67 -21.42
CA ILE A 228 8.67 2.44 -21.56
C ILE A 228 9.80 1.60 -20.98
N LYS A 229 10.82 1.32 -21.81
CA LYS A 229 11.99 0.57 -21.39
C LYS A 229 12.92 1.49 -20.58
N LEU A 230 13.18 1.13 -19.33
CA LEU A 230 14.14 1.80 -18.47
C LEU A 230 15.46 0.99 -18.50
N PRO A 231 16.56 1.55 -19.02
CA PRO A 231 17.80 0.80 -19.17
C PRO A 231 18.35 0.39 -17.80
N LEU A 232 19.01 -0.76 -17.73
CA LEU A 232 19.77 -1.20 -16.57
C LEU A 232 21.24 -0.74 -16.65
N SER A 233 21.91 -0.74 -15.50
CA SER A 233 23.37 -0.63 -15.46
C SER A 233 24.01 -1.91 -15.98
N LYS A 234 25.32 -1.87 -16.21
CA LYS A 234 26.09 -3.12 -16.35
C LYS A 234 25.88 -4.01 -15.11
N PRO A 235 25.94 -5.35 -15.26
CA PRO A 235 25.85 -6.27 -14.13
C PRO A 235 26.87 -5.93 -13.05
N MET A 236 26.35 -5.61 -11.87
CA MET A 236 27.16 -5.33 -10.69
C MET A 236 27.28 -6.60 -9.85
N HIS A 237 28.41 -6.75 -9.17
CA HIS A 237 28.67 -7.90 -8.30
C HIS A 237 29.18 -7.42 -6.95
N TYR A 238 28.97 -8.23 -5.92
CA TYR A 238 29.59 -8.01 -4.63
C TYR A 238 31.11 -8.16 -4.72
N THR A 239 31.84 -7.27 -4.07
CA THR A 239 33.28 -7.43 -3.82
C THR A 239 33.52 -8.21 -2.53
N ALA A 240 34.74 -8.73 -2.35
CA ALA A 240 35.11 -9.43 -1.11
C ALA A 240 35.10 -8.49 0.12
N GLU A 241 35.46 -7.22 -0.06
CA GLU A 241 35.43 -6.22 1.01
C GLU A 241 34.01 -5.89 1.42
N GLU A 242 33.10 -5.70 0.45
CA GLU A 242 31.69 -5.43 0.72
C GLU A 242 31.05 -6.57 1.51
N VAL A 243 31.26 -7.83 1.12
CA VAL A 243 30.68 -8.99 1.84
C VAL A 243 31.18 -9.09 3.29
N GLN A 244 32.45 -8.80 3.55
CA GLN A 244 32.99 -8.85 4.92
C GLN A 244 32.33 -7.84 5.87
N GLY A 245 31.76 -6.76 5.33
CA GLY A 245 31.05 -5.74 6.09
C GLY A 245 29.56 -6.02 6.30
N LEU A 246 29.01 -7.10 5.72
CA LEU A 246 27.60 -7.43 5.83
C LEU A 246 27.37 -8.37 7.02
N GLU A 247 26.48 -7.97 7.92
CA GLU A 247 26.02 -8.80 9.03
C GLU A 247 24.72 -9.53 8.64
N GLY A 248 24.49 -10.73 9.20
CA GLY A 248 23.16 -11.35 9.16
C GLY A 248 22.83 -12.24 7.96
N VAL A 249 23.78 -12.59 7.10
CA VAL A 249 23.56 -13.62 6.07
C VAL A 249 24.45 -14.83 6.38
N SER A 250 23.85 -15.97 6.71
CA SER A 250 24.63 -17.16 7.08
C SER A 250 25.46 -17.66 5.88
N ASP A 251 26.72 -18.00 6.13
CA ASP A 251 27.63 -18.53 5.09
C ASP A 251 27.13 -19.86 4.48
N ASP A 252 26.27 -20.56 5.23
CA ASP A 252 25.81 -21.93 4.95
C ASP A 252 24.51 -21.98 4.12
N ASP A 253 23.94 -20.85 3.72
CA ASP A 253 22.69 -20.80 2.96
C ASP A 253 22.87 -20.58 1.44
N GLU A 254 21.89 -20.99 0.64
CA GLU A 254 21.84 -20.67 -0.79
C GLU A 254 21.68 -19.16 -1.03
N MET A 255 21.12 -18.44 -0.05
CA MET A 255 20.92 -16.99 -0.04
C MET A 255 22.13 -16.20 0.49
N ALA A 256 23.25 -16.86 0.76
CA ALA A 256 24.48 -16.21 1.22
C ALA A 256 24.98 -15.15 0.22
N ARG A 257 25.20 -13.92 0.70
CA ARG A 257 25.84 -12.85 -0.08
C ARG A 257 27.32 -13.20 -0.24
N ARG A 258 27.72 -13.59 -1.46
CA ARG A 258 29.09 -14.03 -1.77
C ARG A 258 29.77 -13.07 -2.73
N ALA A 259 31.09 -12.91 -2.57
CA ALA A 259 31.89 -12.13 -3.51
C ALA A 259 31.74 -12.72 -4.92
N GLY A 260 31.47 -11.86 -5.90
CA GLY A 260 31.19 -12.27 -7.28
C GLY A 260 29.73 -12.64 -7.55
N SER A 261 28.85 -12.74 -6.55
CA SER A 261 27.40 -12.86 -6.78
C SER A 261 26.87 -11.55 -7.37
N ARG A 262 25.89 -11.65 -8.29
CA ARG A 262 25.27 -10.50 -8.93
C ARG A 262 24.36 -9.76 -7.95
N LEU A 263 24.39 -8.44 -8.01
CA LEU A 263 23.48 -7.54 -7.30
C LEU A 263 22.19 -7.34 -8.11
N ALA A 264 21.04 -7.36 -7.44
CA ALA A 264 19.71 -7.09 -8.02
C ALA A 264 19.46 -5.58 -8.20
N GLY A 265 20.37 -4.87 -8.86
CA GLY A 265 20.28 -3.43 -9.07
C GLY A 265 19.31 -3.05 -10.19
N SER A 266 18.28 -2.25 -9.87
CA SER A 266 17.31 -1.74 -10.84
C SER A 266 16.98 -0.26 -10.63
N TYR A 267 16.96 0.50 -11.73
CA TYR A 267 16.56 1.91 -11.66
C TYR A 267 15.07 2.07 -11.45
N VAL A 268 14.25 1.03 -11.66
CA VAL A 268 12.80 1.03 -11.34
C VAL A 268 12.57 1.19 -9.84
N ASN A 269 13.55 0.82 -9.01
CA ASN A 269 13.50 0.94 -7.55
C ASN A 269 13.68 2.39 -7.05
N PHE A 270 13.03 3.34 -7.72
CA PHE A 270 12.94 4.77 -7.38
C PHE A 270 11.69 5.06 -6.55
N TYR A 271 11.69 6.19 -5.84
CA TYR A 271 10.52 6.66 -5.10
C TYR A 271 9.87 7.88 -5.78
N ILE A 272 8.53 7.85 -5.93
CA ILE A 272 7.73 8.95 -6.48
C ILE A 272 7.28 9.87 -5.34
N CYS A 273 7.83 11.07 -5.29
CA CYS A 273 7.37 12.16 -4.43
C CYS A 273 6.30 12.99 -5.15
N ASN A 274 5.62 13.89 -4.42
CA ASN A 274 4.66 14.84 -4.98
C ASN A 274 5.24 15.66 -6.16
N GLY A 275 6.45 16.21 -6.01
CA GLY A 275 7.11 17.05 -7.02
C GLY A 275 8.45 16.51 -7.54
N GLY A 276 8.80 15.27 -7.18
CA GLY A 276 10.15 14.74 -7.42
C GLY A 276 10.17 13.23 -7.62
N ILE A 277 11.29 12.74 -8.16
CA ILE A 277 11.65 11.34 -8.24
C ILE A 277 13.00 11.18 -7.55
N VAL A 278 13.11 10.32 -6.55
CA VAL A 278 14.40 9.97 -5.95
C VAL A 278 14.80 8.62 -6.50
N MET A 279 15.82 8.59 -7.37
CA MET A 279 16.26 7.39 -8.08
C MET A 279 17.64 6.91 -7.60
N PRO A 280 17.91 5.60 -7.69
CA PRO A 280 19.24 5.09 -7.44
C PRO A 280 20.23 5.43 -8.57
N GLY A 281 21.51 5.37 -8.24
CA GLY A 281 22.65 5.47 -9.14
C GLY A 281 23.85 4.69 -8.57
N TRP A 282 24.72 4.21 -9.45
CA TRP A 282 25.82 3.31 -9.04
C TRP A 282 27.17 3.61 -9.68
N GLY A 283 27.31 4.74 -10.36
CA GLY A 283 28.57 5.18 -10.96
C GLY A 283 28.82 4.64 -12.37
N ASP A 284 27.84 3.96 -12.97
CA ASP A 284 27.83 3.68 -14.40
C ASP A 284 27.36 4.95 -15.13
N ALA A 285 28.28 5.86 -15.41
CA ALA A 285 27.95 7.21 -15.89
C ALA A 285 27.04 7.24 -17.14
N GLU A 286 27.15 6.25 -18.03
CA GLU A 286 26.29 6.16 -19.21
C GLU A 286 24.89 5.65 -18.84
N ALA A 287 24.81 4.54 -18.10
CA ALA A 287 23.52 3.97 -17.71
C ALA A 287 22.77 4.90 -16.74
N ASP A 288 23.45 5.46 -15.75
CA ASP A 288 22.91 6.41 -14.77
C ASP A 288 22.29 7.63 -15.50
N ALA A 289 22.99 8.20 -16.48
CA ALA A 289 22.51 9.34 -17.25
C ALA A 289 21.32 8.99 -18.15
N ARG A 290 21.35 7.82 -18.82
CA ARG A 290 20.24 7.36 -19.67
C ARG A 290 18.99 7.05 -18.86
N ALA A 291 19.13 6.33 -17.75
CA ALA A 291 18.00 6.04 -16.85
C ALA A 291 17.38 7.32 -16.31
N LYS A 292 18.21 8.29 -15.87
CA LYS A 292 17.75 9.60 -15.43
C LYS A 292 16.97 10.33 -16.53
N ALA A 293 17.47 10.35 -17.76
CA ALA A 293 16.78 11.00 -18.89
C ALA A 293 15.41 10.36 -19.17
N VAL A 294 15.32 9.03 -19.16
CA VAL A 294 14.04 8.31 -19.33
C VAL A 294 13.05 8.67 -18.22
N LEU A 295 13.50 8.78 -16.97
CA LEU A 295 12.64 9.21 -15.87
C LEU A 295 12.21 10.68 -15.99
N GLU A 296 13.10 11.57 -16.42
CA GLU A 296 12.76 12.98 -16.69
C GLU A 296 11.70 13.12 -17.80
N GLU A 297 11.79 12.30 -18.86
CA GLU A 297 10.78 12.24 -19.91
C GLU A 297 9.47 11.59 -19.45
N SER A 298 9.56 10.60 -18.56
CA SER A 298 8.39 9.89 -18.01
C SER A 298 7.64 10.71 -16.96
N PHE A 299 8.30 11.65 -16.29
CA PHE A 299 7.73 12.50 -15.25
C PHE A 299 8.09 13.97 -15.49
N PRO A 300 7.62 14.61 -16.57
CA PRO A 300 8.03 15.96 -16.95
C PRO A 300 7.69 17.03 -15.91
N GLU A 301 6.71 16.77 -15.05
CA GLU A 301 6.31 17.62 -13.94
C GLU A 301 7.11 17.41 -12.64
N ARG A 302 8.04 16.43 -12.61
CA ARG A 302 8.84 16.09 -11.43
C ARG A 302 10.33 16.31 -11.67
N LYS A 303 11.01 16.80 -10.64
CA LYS A 303 12.47 16.88 -10.65
C LYS A 303 13.08 15.52 -10.27
N VAL A 304 13.95 14.99 -11.12
CA VAL A 304 14.67 13.74 -10.84
C VAL A 304 15.95 14.03 -10.04
N VAL A 305 16.06 13.43 -8.86
CA VAL A 305 17.22 13.45 -7.97
C VAL A 305 17.84 12.06 -7.95
N GLN A 306 19.06 11.94 -8.47
CA GLN A 306 19.80 10.68 -8.49
C GLN A 306 20.80 10.66 -7.34
N LEU A 307 20.79 9.58 -6.56
CA LEU A 307 21.67 9.38 -5.40
C LEU A 307 22.50 8.10 -5.57
N MET A 308 23.74 8.13 -5.11
CA MET A 308 24.62 6.96 -5.14
C MET A 308 24.26 5.99 -4.01
N THR A 309 23.38 5.04 -4.30
CA THR A 309 22.72 4.19 -3.30
C THR A 309 23.23 2.75 -3.32
N ARG A 310 24.47 2.54 -3.76
CA ARG A 310 25.11 1.22 -3.77
C ARG A 310 25.10 0.57 -2.39
N GLU A 311 25.36 1.34 -1.33
CA GLU A 311 25.32 0.87 0.06
C GLU A 311 23.96 0.26 0.45
N VAL A 312 22.85 0.82 -0.06
CA VAL A 312 21.51 0.24 0.16
C VAL A 312 21.35 -1.04 -0.66
N LEU A 313 21.86 -1.05 -1.90
CA LEU A 313 21.82 -2.20 -2.78
C LEU A 313 22.57 -3.42 -2.24
N LEU A 314 23.65 -3.20 -1.48
CA LEU A 314 24.37 -4.29 -0.80
C LEU A 314 23.48 -5.02 0.22
N GLY A 315 22.40 -4.41 0.69
CA GLY A 315 21.37 -4.99 1.54
C GLY A 315 20.19 -5.65 0.79
N GLY A 316 20.19 -5.66 -0.54
CA GLY A 316 19.21 -6.42 -1.35
C GLY A 316 18.06 -5.60 -1.93
N GLY A 317 17.97 -4.30 -1.65
CA GLY A 317 16.94 -3.41 -2.17
C GLY A 317 17.47 -2.02 -2.52
N ASN A 318 16.58 -1.06 -2.75
CA ASN A 318 17.01 0.33 -2.96
C ASN A 318 15.99 1.36 -2.46
N VAL A 319 16.01 2.58 -3.02
CA VAL A 319 15.21 3.74 -2.58
C VAL A 319 13.73 3.37 -2.40
N HIS A 320 13.14 2.60 -3.32
CA HIS A 320 11.74 2.19 -3.20
C HIS A 320 11.51 1.24 -2.02
N CYS A 321 12.43 0.30 -1.78
CA CYS A 321 12.35 -0.70 -0.70
C CYS A 321 12.47 -0.09 0.72
N ILE A 322 13.14 1.06 0.85
CA ILE A 322 13.35 1.73 2.16
C ILE A 322 12.34 2.87 2.41
N THR A 323 11.35 3.06 1.53
CA THR A 323 10.38 4.16 1.62
C THR A 323 8.95 3.66 1.55
N GLN A 324 8.02 4.36 2.21
CA GLN A 324 6.58 4.09 2.16
C GLN A 324 5.80 5.40 2.16
N GLN A 325 5.08 5.68 1.09
CA GLN A 325 4.30 6.91 0.94
C GLN A 325 3.00 6.84 1.74
N GLN A 326 2.64 7.94 2.40
CA GLN A 326 1.33 8.15 3.01
C GLN A 326 0.50 9.13 2.17
N PRO A 327 -0.59 8.69 1.51
CA PRO A 327 -1.46 9.59 0.77
C PRO A 327 -2.16 10.57 1.72
N VAL A 328 -2.41 11.79 1.23
CA VAL A 328 -3.15 12.80 1.99
C VAL A 328 -4.59 12.38 2.22
N GLY A 329 -5.06 12.51 3.47
CA GLY A 329 -6.45 12.38 3.87
C GLY A 329 -6.60 12.34 5.39
N ALA A 330 -7.84 12.44 5.88
CA ALA A 330 -8.13 12.30 7.31
C ALA A 330 -8.08 10.82 7.72
N PRO A 331 -7.72 10.48 8.97
CA PRO A 331 -7.87 9.11 9.45
C PRO A 331 -9.30 8.61 9.25
N ALA A 332 -9.46 7.42 8.66
CA ALA A 332 -10.78 6.87 8.41
C ALA A 332 -11.53 6.65 9.74
N GLN A 333 -12.78 7.06 9.78
CA GLN A 333 -13.58 6.80 10.97
C GLN A 333 -13.97 5.34 10.99
N GLN A 334 -13.54 4.61 12.03
CA GLN A 334 -14.10 3.29 12.32
C GLN A 334 -15.58 3.49 12.68
N LEU A 335 -16.49 3.18 11.74
CA LEU A 335 -17.94 3.11 12.02
C LEU A 335 -18.25 2.17 13.21
N ALA A 336 -17.36 1.22 13.52
CA ALA A 336 -17.42 0.37 14.70
C ALA A 336 -17.41 1.15 16.03
N ALA A 337 -16.71 2.29 16.12
CA ALA A 337 -16.68 3.13 17.32
C ALA A 337 -18.02 3.86 17.56
N LEU A 338 -18.80 4.07 16.49
CA LEU A 338 -20.15 4.62 16.57
C LEU A 338 -21.20 3.52 16.78
N TYR A 339 -20.91 2.25 16.51
CA TYR A 339 -21.84 1.13 16.69
C TYR A 339 -22.46 1.03 18.10
N PRO A 340 -21.70 1.15 19.21
CA PRO A 340 -22.28 1.15 20.56
C PRO A 340 -23.12 2.40 20.88
N ILE A 341 -23.10 3.43 20.03
CA ILE A 341 -23.91 4.66 20.17
C ILE A 341 -25.13 4.58 19.23
N ILE A 342 -24.92 4.24 17.96
CA ILE A 342 -25.93 4.18 16.92
C ILE A 342 -26.91 3.03 17.16
N PHE A 343 -26.44 1.86 17.57
CA PHE A 343 -27.30 0.69 17.77
C PHE A 343 -28.36 0.90 18.87
N PRO A 344 -28.01 1.34 20.10
CA PRO A 344 -29.02 1.64 21.12
C PRO A 344 -29.91 2.84 20.77
N VAL A 345 -29.41 3.86 20.07
CA VAL A 345 -30.23 4.99 19.61
C VAL A 345 -31.24 4.55 18.56
N ALA A 346 -30.85 3.72 17.59
CA ALA A 346 -31.75 3.17 16.58
C ALA A 346 -32.83 2.27 17.20
N LEU A 347 -32.45 1.43 18.18
CA LEU A 347 -33.39 0.63 18.97
C LEU A 347 -34.36 1.50 19.79
N ALA A 348 -33.86 2.57 20.43
CA ALA A 348 -34.68 3.50 21.19
C ALA A 348 -35.65 4.27 20.28
N VAL A 349 -35.23 4.73 19.11
CA VAL A 349 -36.09 5.40 18.13
C VAL A 349 -37.15 4.44 17.58
N ALA A 350 -36.80 3.17 17.31
CA ALA A 350 -37.77 2.16 16.92
C ALA A 350 -38.79 1.85 18.03
N ALA A 351 -38.35 1.78 19.29
CA ALA A 351 -39.22 1.56 20.44
C ALA A 351 -40.13 2.77 20.75
N VAL A 352 -39.62 4.00 20.62
CA VAL A 352 -40.40 5.23 20.74
C VAL A 352 -41.38 5.36 19.57
N GLY A 353 -40.98 5.05 18.34
CA GLY A 353 -41.85 5.00 17.18
C GLY A 353 -42.97 3.95 17.34
N TYR A 354 -42.66 2.79 17.92
CA TYR A 354 -43.63 1.76 18.27
C TYR A 354 -44.62 2.23 19.34
N SER A 355 -44.12 2.83 20.43
CA SER A 355 -44.95 3.34 21.53
C SER A 355 -45.83 4.53 21.11
N LEU A 356 -45.28 5.46 20.34
CA LEU A 356 -45.98 6.63 19.81
C LEU A 356 -47.01 6.23 18.74
N GLY A 357 -46.64 5.31 17.84
CA GLY A 357 -47.56 4.72 16.86
C GLY A 357 -48.73 4.01 17.54
N ARG A 358 -48.45 3.21 18.59
CA ARG A 358 -49.49 2.57 19.40
C ARG A 358 -50.36 3.61 20.11
N HIS A 359 -49.77 4.61 20.77
CA HIS A 359 -50.52 5.65 21.49
C HIS A 359 -51.43 6.46 20.56
N LEU A 360 -50.94 6.89 19.39
CA LEU A 360 -51.70 7.66 18.41
C LEU A 360 -52.82 6.83 17.74
N LEU A 361 -52.63 5.52 17.58
CA LEU A 361 -53.65 4.62 17.01
C LEU A 361 -54.73 4.20 18.03
N THR A 362 -54.42 4.26 19.33
CA THR A 362 -55.37 3.88 20.40
C THR A 362 -56.04 5.07 21.08
N ASN A 363 -55.58 6.30 20.85
CA ASN A 363 -56.16 7.49 21.47
C ASN A 363 -57.30 8.07 20.60
N PRO A 364 -58.58 7.91 21.00
CA PRO A 364 -59.72 8.20 20.13
C PRO A 364 -59.93 9.70 19.84
N GLU A 365 -59.31 10.59 20.62
CA GLU A 365 -59.50 12.03 20.50
C GLU A 365 -58.59 12.69 19.46
N VAL A 366 -57.48 12.05 19.07
CA VAL A 366 -56.46 12.64 18.18
C VAL A 366 -56.72 12.38 16.70
N PHE A 367 -57.33 11.22 16.36
CA PHE A 367 -57.68 10.86 14.98
C PHE A 367 -59.06 10.21 14.89
N PRO A 368 -60.16 10.98 14.88
CA PRO A 368 -61.50 10.43 14.73
C PRO A 368 -61.66 9.83 13.33
N GLY A 369 -61.81 8.50 13.24
CA GLY A 369 -62.15 7.79 12.01
C GLY A 369 -61.14 6.75 11.47
N LYS A 370 -60.00 6.50 12.15
CA LYS A 370 -59.01 5.49 11.69
C LYS A 370 -58.81 4.27 12.62
N LYS A 371 -59.76 4.01 13.52
CA LYS A 371 -59.75 2.78 14.36
C LYS A 371 -59.74 1.49 13.51
N ALA A 372 -60.38 1.52 12.33
CA ALA A 372 -60.54 0.35 11.47
C ALA A 372 -59.28 -0.11 10.69
N ARG A 373 -58.19 0.67 10.64
CA ARG A 373 -56.99 0.34 9.84
C ARG A 373 -55.83 -0.23 10.66
N ALA A 374 -55.82 0.00 11.97
CA ALA A 374 -54.82 -0.53 12.89
C ALA A 374 -55.14 -1.95 13.36
N GLU A 375 -56.43 -2.30 13.45
CA GLU A 375 -56.90 -3.64 13.84
C GLU A 375 -56.72 -4.70 12.74
N GLN A 376 -56.23 -4.32 11.54
CA GLN A 376 -56.02 -5.23 10.41
C GLN A 376 -54.66 -5.93 10.40
N TYR A 377 -53.71 -5.53 11.25
CA TYR A 377 -52.37 -6.10 11.27
C TYR A 377 -52.11 -6.80 12.60
N SER A 378 -51.56 -8.01 12.55
CA SER A 378 -51.10 -8.71 13.74
C SER A 378 -49.88 -8.01 14.36
N GLU A 379 -49.61 -8.28 15.64
CA GLU A 379 -48.43 -7.76 16.32
C GLU A 379 -47.12 -8.16 15.61
N GLU A 380 -47.09 -9.37 15.04
CA GLU A 380 -45.96 -9.86 14.23
C GLU A 380 -45.79 -9.08 12.91
N GLU A 381 -46.88 -8.70 12.24
CA GLU A 381 -46.83 -7.93 10.98
C GLU A 381 -46.32 -6.49 11.20
N LEU A 382 -46.68 -5.87 12.31
CA LEU A 382 -46.19 -4.55 12.69
C LEU A 382 -44.70 -4.58 13.06
N VAL A 383 -44.27 -5.62 13.79
CA VAL A 383 -42.84 -5.84 14.11
C VAL A 383 -42.03 -6.14 12.85
N ALA A 384 -42.53 -6.96 11.93
CA ALA A 384 -41.87 -7.26 10.65
C ALA A 384 -41.68 -6.00 9.78
N ARG A 385 -42.69 -5.12 9.73
CA ARG A 385 -42.60 -3.83 9.04
C ARG A 385 -41.61 -2.88 9.71
N GLY A 386 -41.57 -2.83 11.04
CA GLY A 386 -40.57 -2.06 11.80
C GLY A 386 -39.14 -2.54 11.53
N LYS A 387 -38.91 -3.86 11.49
CA LYS A 387 -37.63 -4.46 11.09
C LYS A 387 -37.27 -4.12 9.64
N GLY A 388 -38.23 -4.15 8.72
CA GLY A 388 -38.03 -3.74 7.32
C GLY A 388 -37.60 -2.28 7.19
N TYR A 389 -38.17 -1.39 7.99
CA TYR A 389 -37.80 0.03 8.02
C TYR A 389 -36.40 0.25 8.60
N ALA A 390 -36.06 -0.45 9.70
CA ALA A 390 -34.71 -0.43 10.27
C ALA A 390 -33.65 -0.96 9.30
N ASN A 391 -33.95 -2.04 8.57
CA ASN A 391 -33.06 -2.60 7.54
C ASN A 391 -32.89 -1.65 6.33
N SER A 392 -33.94 -0.90 5.98
CA SER A 392 -33.88 0.10 4.90
C SER A 392 -33.05 1.32 5.32
N LEU A 393 -33.22 1.79 6.57
CA LEU A 393 -32.37 2.81 7.19
C LEU A 393 -30.90 2.37 7.24
N PHE A 394 -30.65 1.10 7.58
CA PHE A 394 -29.32 0.52 7.63
C PHE A 394 -28.65 0.43 6.25
N ARG A 395 -29.38 0.01 5.20
CA ARG A 395 -28.88 0.04 3.81
C ARG A 395 -28.58 1.46 3.34
N ALA A 396 -29.48 2.41 3.58
CA ALA A 396 -29.28 3.81 3.21
C ALA A 396 -28.06 4.45 3.92
N ALA A 397 -27.79 4.05 5.17
CA ALA A 397 -26.60 4.47 5.91
C ALA A 397 -25.30 3.84 5.38
N GLN A 398 -25.34 2.58 4.91
CA GLN A 398 -24.20 1.95 4.24
C GLN A 398 -23.91 2.56 2.86
N GLU A 399 -24.92 3.09 2.18
CA GLU A 399 -24.82 3.75 0.87
C GLU A 399 -24.50 5.25 0.94
N GLY A 400 -24.28 5.80 2.15
CA GLY A 400 -23.85 7.20 2.34
C GLY A 400 -24.96 8.25 2.19
N HIS A 401 -26.23 7.86 2.14
CA HIS A 401 -27.34 8.81 2.05
C HIS A 401 -27.65 9.41 3.43
N GLY A 402 -27.46 10.72 3.57
CA GLY A 402 -27.88 11.46 4.78
C GLY A 402 -29.39 11.37 5.02
N LEU A 403 -29.83 11.58 6.27
CA LEU A 403 -31.23 11.43 6.74
C LEU A 403 -32.29 12.12 5.85
N LYS A 404 -31.93 13.20 5.12
CA LYS A 404 -32.81 13.89 4.17
C LYS A 404 -33.23 13.03 2.96
N GLY A 405 -32.39 12.11 2.50
CA GLY A 405 -32.72 11.20 1.39
C GLY A 405 -33.67 10.08 1.78
N ILE A 406 -33.78 9.79 3.08
CA ILE A 406 -34.56 8.67 3.62
C ILE A 406 -36.04 9.02 3.79
N PHE A 407 -36.34 10.28 4.14
CA PHE A 407 -37.72 10.69 4.44
C PHE A 407 -38.46 11.36 3.28
N GLY A 408 -37.76 11.75 2.20
CA GLY A 408 -38.35 12.59 1.16
C GLY A 408 -38.94 13.90 1.71
N ASP A 409 -39.46 14.77 0.84
CA ASP A 409 -40.26 15.90 1.30
C ASP A 409 -41.58 15.37 1.89
N VAL A 410 -41.62 15.22 3.21
CA VAL A 410 -42.84 14.93 3.96
C VAL A 410 -43.82 16.09 3.73
N PRO A 411 -45.00 15.87 3.11
CA PRO A 411 -45.98 16.92 2.93
C PRO A 411 -46.44 17.44 4.29
N LYS A 412 -46.53 18.76 4.44
CA LYS A 412 -46.92 19.47 5.68
C LYS A 412 -48.40 19.34 6.08
N ASN A 413 -49.10 18.27 5.70
CA ASN A 413 -50.53 18.10 6.00
C ASN A 413 -50.82 16.85 6.82
#